data_AF-A0A7C5Y2C1-F1
#
_entry.id   AF-A0A7C5Y2C1-F1
#
_cell.length_a   1.000
_cell.length_b   1.000
_cell.length_c   1.000
_cell.angle_alpha   90.00
_cell.angle_beta   90.00
_cell.angle_gamma   90.00
#
_symmetry.space_group_name_H-M   'P 1'
#
loop_
_entity.id
_entity.type
_entity.pdbx_description
1 polymer ?
#
loop_
_entity_poly.entity_id
_entity_poly.type
_entity_poly.pdbx_seq_one_letter_code
_entity_poly.pdbx_strand_id
1 'polypeptide(L)'
;MRDDVKKIVEYCEQKLKEEKRIYMIVDNPFSDEFPWAYIFRYIYINLPEEKLPELALVYDSLEKKLKVYKDGEYIDIDNYIETQEISFD
;
A
#
# COMPACT_ATOMS: atom_id res chain seq x y z
N MET A 1 -5.32 11.39 -4.11
CA MET A 1 -5.74 9.98 -4.10
C MET A 1 -6.28 9.60 -5.46
N ARG A 2 -5.47 8.85 -6.18
CA ARG A 2 -5.80 8.24 -7.47
C ARG A 2 -6.88 7.16 -7.30
N ASP A 3 -7.61 6.84 -8.37
CA ASP A 3 -8.73 5.87 -8.33
C ASP A 3 -8.25 4.44 -8.02
N ASP A 4 -7.09 4.06 -8.53
CA ASP A 4 -6.42 2.79 -8.26
C ASP A 4 -6.05 2.65 -6.76
N VAL A 5 -5.40 3.67 -6.19
CA VAL A 5 -5.07 3.75 -4.76
C VAL A 5 -6.33 3.67 -3.89
N LYS A 6 -7.38 4.41 -4.27
CA LYS A 6 -8.67 4.40 -3.58
C LYS A 6 -9.29 3.00 -3.55
N LYS A 7 -9.22 2.25 -4.66
CA LYS A 7 -9.72 0.87 -4.74
C LYS A 7 -9.03 -0.06 -3.73
N ILE A 8 -7.71 0.06 -3.59
CA ILE A 8 -6.95 -0.74 -2.62
C ILE A 8 -7.31 -0.33 -1.18
N VAL A 9 -7.44 0.97 -0.89
CA VAL A 9 -7.87 1.47 0.42
C VAL A 9 -9.25 0.92 0.81
N GLU A 10 -10.22 0.99 -0.11
CA GLU A 10 -11.57 0.46 0.12
C GLU A 10 -11.56 -1.05 0.40
N TYR A 11 -10.72 -1.80 -0.32
CA TYR A 11 -10.53 -3.22 -0.07
C TYR A 11 -9.92 -3.51 1.32
N CYS A 12 -8.91 -2.73 1.73
CA CYS A 12 -8.30 -2.88 3.05
C CYS A 12 -9.30 -2.54 4.17
N GLU A 13 -10.12 -1.51 4.00
CA GLU A 13 -11.20 -1.15 4.92
C GLU A 13 -12.25 -2.26 5.03
N GLN A 14 -12.63 -2.85 3.90
CA GLN A 14 -13.55 -3.99 3.89
C GLN A 14 -12.93 -5.18 4.65
N LYS A 15 -11.68 -5.52 4.37
CA LYS A 15 -10.97 -6.61 5.04
C LYS A 15 -10.82 -6.39 6.54
N LEU A 16 -10.52 -5.17 6.98
CA LEU A 16 -10.45 -4.82 8.40
C LEU A 16 -11.79 -4.99 9.12
N LYS A 17 -12.91 -4.73 8.43
CA LYS A 17 -14.26 -4.92 8.97
C LYS A 17 -14.66 -6.39 9.04
N GLU A 18 -14.32 -7.17 8.02
CA GLU A 18 -14.59 -8.62 7.95
C GLU A 18 -13.74 -9.38 8.99
N GLU A 19 -12.45 -9.04 9.04
CA GLU A 19 -11.45 -9.70 9.86
C GLU A 19 -11.01 -8.75 10.97
N LYS A 20 -11.65 -8.89 12.14
CA LYS A 20 -11.41 -8.04 13.33
C LYS A 20 -9.94 -7.92 13.76
N ARG A 21 -9.06 -8.83 13.29
CA ARG A 21 -7.62 -8.86 13.58
C ARG A 21 -6.85 -9.34 12.36
N ILE A 22 -6.79 -8.49 11.33
CA ILE A 22 -5.91 -8.67 10.18
C ILE A 22 -4.72 -7.71 10.29
N TYR A 23 -3.52 -8.24 10.09
CA TYR A 23 -2.26 -7.47 10.11
C TYR A 23 -1.58 -7.43 8.75
N MET A 24 -2.01 -8.30 7.84
CA MET A 24 -1.44 -8.45 6.51
C MET A 24 -2.43 -9.15 5.60
N ILE A 25 -2.58 -8.65 4.38
CA ILE A 25 -3.22 -9.33 3.26
C ILE A 25 -2.12 -10.02 2.47
N VAL A 26 -2.16 -11.35 2.48
CA VAL A 26 -1.27 -12.20 1.68
C VAL A 26 -1.81 -12.26 0.26
N ASP A 27 -0.91 -12.20 -0.72
CA ASP A 27 -1.20 -12.18 -2.15
C ASP A 27 -2.07 -10.98 -2.55
N ASN A 28 -1.41 -9.82 -2.70
CA ASN A 28 -2.03 -8.57 -3.15
C ASN A 28 -2.85 -8.80 -4.45
N PRO A 29 -4.19 -8.72 -4.40
CA PRO A 29 -5.04 -9.02 -5.55
C PRO A 29 -4.94 -7.97 -6.67
N PHE A 30 -4.28 -6.85 -6.40
CA PHE A 30 -4.11 -5.74 -7.34
C PHE A 30 -2.75 -5.77 -8.06
N SER A 31 -1.88 -6.74 -7.73
CA SER A 31 -0.54 -6.84 -8.30
C SER A 31 -0.54 -6.99 -9.84
N ASP A 32 -1.52 -7.69 -10.39
CA ASP A 32 -1.70 -7.83 -11.84
C ASP A 32 -2.62 -6.75 -12.46
N GLU A 33 -3.34 -6.00 -11.63
CA GLU A 33 -4.29 -4.98 -12.10
C GLU A 33 -3.61 -3.61 -12.30
N PHE A 34 -2.71 -3.23 -11.40
CA PHE A 34 -2.03 -1.95 -11.42
C PHE A 34 -0.52 -2.13 -11.62
N PRO A 35 0.08 -1.56 -12.68
CA PRO A 35 1.52 -1.75 -12.96
C PRO A 35 2.44 -1.39 -11.79
N TRP A 36 2.14 -0.33 -11.05
CA TRP A 36 2.91 0.09 -9.88
C TRP A 36 2.76 -0.86 -8.69
N ALA A 37 1.65 -1.61 -8.63
CA ALA A 37 1.35 -2.52 -7.53
C ALA A 37 2.04 -3.89 -7.66
N TYR A 38 2.55 -4.23 -8.85
CA TYR A 38 3.16 -5.53 -9.17
C TYR A 38 4.29 -5.93 -8.20
N ILE A 39 5.10 -4.97 -7.76
CA ILE A 39 6.22 -5.24 -6.86
C ILE A 39 5.78 -5.52 -5.41
N PHE A 40 4.55 -5.13 -5.04
CA PHE A 40 4.04 -5.25 -3.68
C PHE A 40 3.22 -6.53 -3.55
N ARG A 41 3.87 -7.61 -3.17
CA ARG A 41 3.20 -8.91 -2.97
C ARG A 41 2.27 -8.94 -1.76
N TYR A 42 2.54 -8.11 -0.75
CA TYR A 42 1.80 -8.07 0.50
C TYR A 42 1.29 -6.66 0.78
N ILE A 43 0.13 -6.58 1.43
CA ILE A 43 -0.38 -5.32 2.00
C ILE A 43 -0.42 -5.46 3.51
N TYR A 44 0.45 -4.74 4.21
CA TYR A 44 0.46 -4.71 5.67
C TYR A 44 -0.60 -3.74 6.19
N ILE A 45 -1.22 -4.08 7.32
CA ILE A 45 -2.31 -3.29 7.90
C ILE A 45 -1.86 -2.77 9.26
N ASN A 46 -1.82 -1.44 9.42
CA ASN A 46 -1.46 -0.75 10.66
C ASN A 46 -0.14 -1.25 11.31
N LEU A 47 0.84 -1.66 10.49
CA LEU A 47 2.11 -2.12 11.03
C LEU A 47 2.97 -0.91 11.43
N PRO A 48 3.63 -0.92 12.60
CA PRO A 48 4.53 0.15 12.99
C PRO A 48 5.75 0.21 12.08
N GLU A 49 6.26 1.42 11.83
CA GLU A 49 7.36 1.71 10.91
C GLU A 49 8.62 0.86 11.17
N GLU A 50 8.93 0.62 12.45
CA GLU A 50 10.09 -0.17 12.88
C GLU A 50 10.08 -1.64 12.42
N LYS A 51 8.92 -2.17 12.04
CA LYS A 51 8.73 -3.59 11.69
C LYS A 51 8.41 -3.81 10.22
N LEU A 52 8.32 -2.74 9.45
CA LEU A 52 7.91 -2.79 8.06
C LEU A 52 9.10 -3.15 7.15
N PRO A 53 8.94 -4.12 6.24
CA PRO A 53 9.99 -4.47 5.29
C PRO A 53 10.16 -3.41 4.20
N GLU A 54 11.36 -3.33 3.60
CA GLU A 54 11.69 -2.33 2.57
C GLU A 54 10.79 -2.40 1.31
N LEU A 55 10.20 -3.56 1.03
CA LEU A 55 9.26 -3.78 -0.08
C LEU A 55 7.84 -4.00 0.45
N ALA A 56 7.38 -3.11 1.33
CA ALA A 56 6.05 -3.15 1.91
C ALA A 56 5.12 -2.09 1.31
N LEU A 57 3.93 -2.53 0.91
CA LEU A 57 2.76 -1.65 0.82
C LEU A 57 2.01 -1.69 2.14
N VAL A 58 1.71 -0.53 2.70
CA VAL A 58 1.24 -0.40 4.08
C VAL A 58 0.00 0.44 4.11
N TYR A 59 -1.10 -0.15 4.59
CA TYR A 59 -2.33 0.56 4.84
C TYR A 59 -2.38 1.10 6.27
N ASP A 60 -2.54 2.41 6.39
CA ASP A 60 -2.78 3.14 7.63
C ASP A 60 -4.29 3.44 7.73
N SER A 61 -4.99 2.74 8.61
CA SER A 61 -6.44 2.89 8.79
C SER A 61 -6.87 4.16 9.50
N LEU A 62 -5.96 4.82 10.23
CA LEU A 62 -6.26 6.09 10.90
C LEU A 62 -6.29 7.22 9.88
N GLU A 63 -5.30 7.24 9.00
CA GLU A 63 -5.17 8.25 7.95
C GLU A 63 -5.93 7.87 6.67
N LYS A 64 -6.31 6.61 6.53
CA LYS A 64 -6.92 6.01 5.32
C LYS A 64 -6.03 6.19 4.09
N LYS A 65 -4.76 5.88 4.27
CA LYS A 65 -3.70 6.06 3.27
C LYS A 65 -2.89 4.81 3.08
N LEU A 66 -2.33 4.68 1.89
CA LEU A 66 -1.31 3.69 1.57
C LEU A 66 0.06 4.36 1.59
N LYS A 67 1.01 3.71 2.23
CA LYS A 67 2.39 4.15 2.38
C LYS A 67 3.34 3.06 1.87
N VAL A 68 4.49 3.47 1.38
CA VAL A 68 5.57 2.56 0.96
C VAL A 68 6.89 3.07 1.50
N TYR A 69 7.81 2.14 1.76
CA TYR A 69 9.17 2.51 2.12
C TYR A 69 9.95 2.94 0.89
N LYS A 70 10.55 4.12 0.94
CA LYS A 70 11.46 4.62 -0.09
C LYS A 70 12.54 5.47 0.58
N ASP A 71 13.80 5.22 0.20
CA ASP A 71 14.96 6.03 0.57
C ASP A 71 15.11 6.34 2.08
N GLY A 72 14.70 5.41 2.95
CA GLY A 72 14.84 5.57 4.40
C GLY A 72 13.54 5.93 5.14
N GLU A 73 12.48 6.28 4.42
CA GLU A 73 11.24 6.82 4.98
C GLU A 73 9.97 6.18 4.39
N TYR A 74 8.86 6.26 5.12
CA TYR A 74 7.54 5.88 4.61
C TYR A 74 6.88 7.09 3.96
N ILE A 75 6.69 7.02 2.65
CA ILE A 75 6.02 8.05 1.88
C ILE A 75 4.62 7.62 1.46
N ASP A 76 3.76 8.59 1.18
CA ASP A 76 2.45 8.35 0.57
C ASP A 76 2.63 7.64 -0.79
N ILE A 77 1.80 6.63 -1.06
CA ILE A 77 1.87 5.89 -2.33
C ILE A 77 1.63 6.81 -3.53
N ASP A 78 0.78 7.84 -3.39
CA ASP A 78 0.54 8.80 -4.47
C ASP A 78 1.87 9.47 -4.89
N ASN A 79 2.70 9.90 -3.92
CA ASN A 79 4.02 10.48 -4.17
C ASN A 79 4.99 9.47 -4.81
N TYR A 80 4.96 8.21 -4.34
CA TYR A 80 5.80 7.15 -4.93
C TYR A 80 5.49 6.96 -6.41
N ILE A 81 4.21 6.85 -6.77
CA ILE A 81 3.79 6.60 -8.16
C ILE A 81 4.17 7.78 -9.06
N GLU A 82 3.94 9.02 -8.61
CA GLU A 82 4.35 10.22 -9.35
C GLU A 82 5.86 10.23 -9.66
N THR A 83 6.71 9.83 -8.71
CA THR A 83 8.16 9.76 -8.95
C THR A 83 8.57 8.69 -9.95
N GLN A 84 7.81 7.60 -10.06
CA GLN A 84 8.06 6.55 -11.05
C GLN A 84 7.65 7.04 -12.44
N GLU A 85 6.52 7.73 -12.57
CA GLU A 85 6.03 8.27 -13.85
C GLU A 85 6.98 9.31 -14.46
N ILE A 86 7.61 10.15 -13.63
CA ILE A 86 8.62 11.13 -14.09
C ILE A 86 9.90 10.48 -14.64
N SER A 87 10.18 9.22 -14.28
CA SER A 87 11.44 8.54 -14.64
C SER A 87 11.41 7.91 -16.05
N PHE A 88 10.28 7.97 -16.76
CA PHE A 88 10.10 7.38 -18.09
C PHE A 88 9.95 8.41 -19.24
N ASP A 89 10.12 9.71 -18.96
CA ASP A 89 10.16 10.79 -19.95
C ASP A 89 11.59 11.20 -20.35
#